data_AF-A0A7S0WVS2-F1
#
_entry.id   AF-A0A7S0WVS2-F1
#
_cell.length_a   1.000
_cell.length_b   1.000
_cell.length_c   1.000
_cell.angle_alpha   90.00
_cell.angle_beta   90.00
_cell.angle_gamma   90.00
#
_symmetry.space_group_name_H-M   'P 1'
#
loop_
_entity.id
_entity.type
_entity.pdbx_description
1 polymer ?
#
loop_
_entity_poly.entity_id
_entity_poly.type
_entity_poly.pdbx_seq_one_letter_code
_entity_poly.pdbx_strand_id
1 'polypeptide(L)'
;ERKFYTSLQAKFTRAFNELTNNGASLGSNYVNILWMLLRLRQACNHPALCGGPAPSAAVAAADLAAATQLKPEVRQSLLDRVQGGVPECPLCMDLAEAPSVSACGHLFCRQC
;
A
#
# COMPACT_ATOMS: atom_id res chain seq x y z
N GLU A 1 -10.74 7.20 0.91
CA GLU A 1 -9.69 6.76 1.86
C GLU A 1 -9.98 7.05 3.33
N ARG A 2 -10.36 8.28 3.72
CA ARG A 2 -10.47 8.67 5.15
C ARG A 2 -11.31 7.73 6.04
N LYS A 3 -12.46 7.23 5.56
CA LYS A 3 -13.30 6.27 6.30
C LYS A 3 -12.57 4.94 6.58
N PHE A 4 -11.81 4.44 5.61
CA PHE A 4 -11.01 3.22 5.74
C PHE A 4 -9.82 3.43 6.69
N TYR A 5 -9.14 4.57 6.59
CA TYR A 5 -8.10 4.94 7.55
C TYR A 5 -8.64 4.97 8.98
N THR A 6 -9.77 5.64 9.23
CA THR A 6 -10.35 5.75 10.58
C THR A 6 -10.76 4.40 11.15
N SER A 7 -11.33 3.50 10.33
CA SER A 7 -11.68 2.15 10.80
C SER A 7 -10.43 1.32 11.13
N LEU A 8 -9.38 1.44 10.31
CA LEU A 8 -8.10 0.76 10.52
C LEU A 8 -7.37 1.29 11.75
N GLN A 9 -7.36 2.62 11.94
CA GLN A 9 -6.81 3.28 13.12
C GLN A 9 -7.49 2.79 14.39
N ALA A 10 -8.82 2.77 14.43
CA ALA A 10 -9.56 2.27 15.58
C ALA A 10 -9.21 0.80 15.90
N LYS A 11 -9.00 -0.03 14.88
CA LYS A 11 -8.58 -1.43 15.04
C LYS A 11 -7.18 -1.53 15.65
N PHE A 12 -6.20 -0.80 15.12
CA PHE A 12 -4.82 -0.87 15.61
C PHE A 12 -4.64 -0.22 16.98
N THR A 13 -5.39 0.84 17.30
CA THR A 13 -5.38 1.40 18.66
C THR A 13 -5.87 0.38 19.69
N ARG A 14 -6.90 -0.41 19.38
CA ARG A 14 -7.34 -1.50 20.27
C ARG A 14 -6.25 -2.56 20.47
N ALA A 15 -5.66 -3.04 19.37
CA ALA A 15 -4.59 -4.03 19.43
C ALA A 15 -3.35 -3.52 20.20
N PHE A 16 -2.99 -2.24 20.03
CA PHE A 16 -1.90 -1.62 20.77
C PHE A 16 -2.18 -1.55 22.28
N ASN A 17 -3.40 -1.17 22.66
CA ASN A 17 -3.81 -1.13 24.07
C ASN A 17 -3.79 -2.54 24.68
N GLU A 18 -4.25 -3.56 23.96
CA GLU A 18 -4.18 -4.96 24.39
C GLU A 18 -2.73 -5.41 24.64
N LEU A 19 -1.81 -5.12 23.72
CA LEU A 19 -0.38 -5.43 23.88
C LEU A 19 0.21 -4.75 25.14
N THR A 20 -0.15 -3.48 25.35
CA THR A 20 0.35 -2.70 26.49
C THR A 20 -0.24 -3.21 27.82
N ASN A 21 -1.53 -3.54 27.84
CA ASN A 21 -2.21 -4.08 29.03
C ASN A 21 -1.71 -5.48 29.41
N ASN A 22 -1.27 -6.28 28.44
CA ASN A 22 -0.69 -7.60 28.68
C ASN A 22 0.75 -7.53 29.23
N GLY A 23 1.27 -6.34 29.54
CA GLY A 23 2.62 -6.13 30.06
C GLY A 23 3.72 -6.45 29.03
N ALA A 24 3.38 -6.56 27.75
CA ALA A 24 4.34 -6.87 26.71
C ALA A 24 5.25 -5.65 26.48
N SER A 25 6.56 -5.86 26.61
CA SER A 25 7.53 -4.80 26.33
C SER A 25 7.41 -4.33 24.88
N LEU A 26 7.45 -3.01 24.66
CA LEU A 26 7.44 -2.40 23.33
C LEU A 26 8.58 -2.95 22.45
N GLY A 27 9.72 -3.27 23.07
CA GLY A 27 10.87 -3.84 22.38
C GLY A 27 10.63 -5.25 21.83
N SER A 28 9.86 -6.10 22.51
CA SER A 28 9.57 -7.46 22.03
C SER A 28 8.50 -7.48 20.93
N ASN A 29 7.68 -6.43 20.83
CA ASN A 29 6.59 -6.30 19.86
C ASN A 29 6.84 -5.25 18.79
N TYR A 30 8.07 -4.74 18.66
CA TYR A 30 8.37 -3.62 17.76
C TYR A 30 7.99 -3.93 16.30
N VAL A 31 8.20 -5.18 15.83
CA VAL A 31 7.82 -5.61 14.47
C VAL A 31 6.31 -5.47 14.26
N ASN A 32 5.49 -5.86 15.23
CA ASN A 32 4.04 -5.73 15.17
C ASN A 32 3.60 -4.26 15.15
N ILE A 33 4.26 -3.42 15.96
CA ILE A 33 3.99 -1.97 16.01
C ILE A 33 4.37 -1.31 14.67
N LEU A 34 5.54 -1.60 14.13
CA LEU A 34 5.98 -1.10 12.83
C LEU A 34 5.06 -1.58 11.70
N TRP A 35 4.59 -2.82 11.75
CA TRP A 35 3.63 -3.34 10.79
C TRP A 35 2.28 -2.60 10.85
N MET A 36 1.76 -2.32 12.06
CA MET A 36 0.55 -1.51 12.23
C MET A 36 0.73 -0.10 11.67
N LEU A 37 1.87 0.55 11.93
CA LEU A 37 2.20 1.86 11.39
C LEU A 37 2.33 1.86 9.86
N LEU A 38 2.96 0.84 9.28
CA LEU A 38 3.07 0.67 7.84
C LEU A 38 1.68 0.57 7.18
N ARG A 39 0.79 -0.24 7.75
CA ARG A 39 -0.58 -0.39 7.22
C ARG A 39 -1.38 0.91 7.31
N LEU A 40 -1.17 1.74 8.34
CA LEU A 40 -1.77 3.07 8.41
C LEU A 40 -1.24 4.01 7.34
N ARG A 41 0.07 3.98 7.06
CA ARG A 41 0.68 4.78 5.97
C ARG A 41 0.14 4.36 4.61
N GLN A 42 0.03 3.05 4.36
CA GLN A 42 -0.59 2.52 3.15
C GLN A 42 -2.07 2.92 3.03
N ALA A 43 -2.82 2.94 4.14
CA ALA A 43 -4.22 3.36 4.16
C ALA A 43 -4.43 4.84 3.82
N CYS A 44 -3.42 5.69 4.09
CA CYS A 44 -3.40 7.09 3.63
C CYS A 44 -3.24 7.20 2.11
N ASN A 45 -2.57 6.22 1.48
CA ASN A 45 -2.31 6.21 0.04
C ASN A 45 -3.47 5.56 -0.74
N HIS A 46 -3.81 4.30 -0.44
CA HIS A 46 -4.92 3.60 -1.07
C HIS A 46 -5.27 2.29 -0.33
N PRO A 47 -6.56 1.92 -0.14
CA PRO A 47 -6.95 0.70 0.58
C PRO A 47 -6.41 -0.60 -0.02
N ALA A 48 -6.18 -0.64 -1.33
CA ALA A 48 -5.61 -1.82 -2.01
C ALA A 48 -4.18 -2.15 -1.53
N LEU A 49 -3.43 -1.16 -1.02
CA LEU A 49 -2.09 -1.34 -0.46
C LEU A 49 -2.09 -1.98 0.93
N CYS A 50 -3.26 -2.05 1.58
CA CYS A 50 -3.42 -2.70 2.87
C CYS A 50 -3.68 -4.22 2.76
N GLY A 51 -3.61 -4.78 1.55
CA GLY A 51 -3.60 -6.22 1.30
C GLY A 51 -2.24 -6.84 1.63
N GLY A 52 -2.23 -8.11 2.02
CA GLY A 52 -0.99 -8.90 2.12
C GLY A 52 -0.27 -9.01 0.77
N PRO A 53 0.93 -9.65 0.74
CA PRO A 53 1.73 -9.72 -0.47
C PRO A 53 0.88 -10.21 -1.65
N ALA A 54 0.86 -9.43 -2.72
CA ALA A 54 0.23 -9.84 -3.96
C ALA A 54 0.88 -11.16 -4.43
N PRO A 55 0.10 -12.14 -4.92
CA PRO A 55 0.67 -13.35 -5.48
C PRO A 55 1.66 -12.99 -6.60
N SER A 56 2.74 -13.77 -6.63
CA SER A 56 3.91 -13.69 -7.50
C SER A 56 3.63 -13.16 -8.92
N ALA A 57 4.52 -12.26 -9.38
CA ALA A 57 5.05 -11.99 -10.74
C ALA A 57 4.23 -12.23 -12.04
N ALA A 58 3.19 -13.06 -12.06
CA ALA A 58 2.19 -13.08 -13.12
C ALA A 58 1.33 -11.83 -13.00
N VAL A 59 1.16 -11.10 -14.10
CA VAL A 59 0.08 -10.12 -14.21
C VAL A 59 -1.21 -10.91 -14.02
N ALA A 60 -1.94 -10.69 -12.93
CA ALA A 60 -3.16 -11.45 -12.72
C ALA A 60 -4.10 -11.15 -13.89
N ALA A 61 -4.81 -12.17 -14.41
CA ALA A 61 -5.78 -11.95 -15.48
C ALA A 61 -6.82 -10.87 -15.10
N ALA A 62 -7.08 -10.72 -13.80
CA ALA A 62 -7.88 -9.66 -13.23
C ALA A 62 -7.28 -8.25 -13.42
N ASP A 63 -5.96 -8.10 -13.26
CA ASP A 63 -5.27 -6.81 -13.45
C ASP A 63 -5.29 -6.40 -14.92
N LEU A 64 -5.08 -7.36 -15.83
CA LEU A 64 -5.17 -7.11 -17.27
C LEU A 64 -6.59 -6.71 -17.69
N ALA A 65 -7.60 -7.41 -17.16
CA ALA A 65 -8.99 -7.07 -17.38
C ALA A 65 -9.31 -5.66 -16.84
N ALA A 66 -8.88 -5.32 -15.63
CA ALA A 66 -9.07 -3.99 -15.06
C ALA A 66 -8.40 -2.89 -15.90
N ALA A 67 -7.18 -3.13 -16.39
CA ALA A 67 -6.48 -2.19 -17.26
C ALA A 67 -7.20 -1.99 -18.61
N THR A 68 -7.82 -3.04 -19.16
CA THR A 68 -8.59 -2.94 -20.41
C THR A 68 -9.90 -2.15 -20.27
N GLN A 69 -10.49 -2.12 -19.08
CA GLN A 69 -11.71 -1.35 -18.79
C GLN A 69 -11.44 0.16 -18.61
N LEU A 70 -10.19 0.56 -18.41
CA LEU A 70 -9.83 1.98 -18.36
C LEU A 70 -9.93 2.62 -19.75
N LYS A 71 -10.44 3.86 -19.77
CA LYS A 71 -10.41 4.70 -20.98
C LYS A 71 -8.98 4.80 -21.52
N PRO A 72 -8.78 4.79 -22.85
CA PRO A 72 -7.45 4.80 -23.45
C PRO A 72 -6.62 6.03 -23.03
N GLU A 73 -7.26 7.19 -22.89
CA GLU A 73 -6.63 8.43 -22.39
C GLU A 73 -6.05 8.28 -20.98
N VAL A 74 -6.81 7.68 -20.07
CA VAL A 74 -6.40 7.45 -18.68
C VAL A 74 -5.28 6.41 -18.64
N ARG A 75 -5.39 5.35 -19.46
CA ARG A 75 -4.35 4.32 -19.57
C ARG A 75 -3.02 4.92 -20.04
N GLN A 76 -3.06 5.78 -21.05
CA GLN A 76 -1.86 6.45 -21.56
C GLN A 76 -1.25 7.37 -20.50
N SER A 77 -2.07 8.17 -19.82
CA SER A 77 -1.58 9.04 -18.73
C SER A 77 -0.93 8.27 -17.58
N LEU A 78 -1.48 7.10 -17.21
CA LEU A 78 -0.89 6.24 -16.19
C LEU A 78 0.44 5.61 -16.66
N LEU A 79 0.54 5.23 -17.93
CA LEU A 79 1.79 4.72 -18.52
C LEU A 79 2.89 5.79 -18.54
N ASP A 80 2.55 7.01 -18.95
CA ASP A 80 3.51 8.12 -19.00
C ASP A 80 4.08 8.43 -17.62
N ARG A 81 3.27 8.29 -16.55
CA ARG A 81 3.73 8.43 -15.16
C ARG A 81 4.74 7.36 -14.75
N VAL A 82 4.56 6.12 -15.20
CA VAL A 82 5.47 5.01 -14.89
C VAL A 82 6.76 5.13 -15.71
N GLN A 83 6.67 5.58 -16.96
CA GLN A 83 7.81 5.68 -17.88
C GLN A 83 8.61 6.99 -17.74
N GLY A 84 8.00 8.03 -17.17
CA GLY A 84 8.54 9.40 -17.15
C GLY A 84 9.65 9.69 -16.15
N GLY A 85 10.17 8.71 -15.39
CA GLY A 85 11.29 8.94 -14.48
C GLY A 85 11.59 7.78 -13.53
N VAL A 86 12.40 8.05 -12.51
CA VAL A 86 12.65 7.13 -11.39
C VAL A 86 11.81 7.59 -10.20
N PRO A 87 10.55 7.13 -10.06
CA PRO A 87 9.69 7.60 -8.99
C PRO A 87 10.18 7.09 -7.65
N GLU A 88 10.10 7.94 -6.62
CA GLU A 88 10.29 7.52 -5.23
C GLU A 88 9.02 6.81 -4.76
N CYS A 89 9.17 5.67 -4.10
CA CYS A 89 8.05 4.97 -3.50
C CYS A 89 7.71 5.59 -2.13
N PRO A 90 6.50 6.09 -1.90
CA PRO A 90 6.11 6.73 -0.64
C PRO A 90 5.98 5.74 0.53
N LEU A 91 6.15 4.44 0.28
CA LEU A 91 6.01 3.38 1.27
C LEU A 91 7.36 2.99 1.88
N CYS A 92 8.37 2.74 1.06
CA CYS A 92 9.73 2.47 1.53
C CYS A 92 10.63 3.72 1.56
N MET A 93 10.22 4.82 0.92
CA MET A 93 11.02 6.06 0.77
C MET A 93 12.32 5.86 -0.03
N ASP A 94 12.33 4.84 -0.89
CA ASP A 94 13.43 4.55 -1.82
C ASP A 94 12.98 4.68 -3.28
N LEU A 95 13.93 4.60 -4.19
CA LEU A 95 13.65 4.48 -5.62
C LEU A 95 12.75 3.27 -5.87
N ALA A 96 11.67 3.48 -6.64
CA ALA A 96 10.69 2.44 -6.86
C ALA A 96 11.25 1.33 -7.74
N GLU A 97 11.54 0.18 -7.13
CA GLU A 97 11.86 -1.04 -7.87
C GLU A 97 10.57 -1.68 -8.40
N ALA A 98 10.57 -1.99 -9.70
CA ALA A 98 9.40 -2.49 -10.42
C ALA A 98 8.13 -1.66 -10.11
N PRO A 99 8.09 -0.37 -10.49
CA PRO A 99 7.01 0.53 -10.11
C PRO A 99 5.67 0.05 -10.64
N SER A 100 4.65 0.16 -9.80
CA SER A 100 3.25 -0.06 -10.16
C SER A 100 2.45 1.20 -9.83
N VAL A 101 1.41 1.45 -10.63
CA VAL A 101 0.58 2.64 -10.52
C VAL A 101 -0.86 2.24 -10.22
N SER A 102 -1.47 2.86 -9.21
CA SER A 102 -2.89 2.65 -8.92
C SER A 102 -3.78 3.38 -9.94
N ALA A 103 -5.08 3.04 -9.96
CA ALA A 103 -6.05 3.77 -10.77
C ALA A 103 -6.17 5.27 -10.41
N CYS A 104 -5.78 5.66 -9.19
CA CYS A 104 -5.69 7.06 -8.76
C CYS A 104 -4.35 7.72 -9.11
N GLY A 105 -3.42 6.99 -9.75
CA GLY A 105 -2.17 7.52 -10.28
C GLY A 105 -1.02 7.61 -9.29
N HIS A 106 -1.14 7.02 -8.11
CA HIS A 106 -0.03 6.91 -7.15
C HIS A 106 0.93 5.80 -7.55
N LEU A 107 2.22 6.04 -7.43
CA LEU A 107 3.31 5.13 -7.76
C LEU A 107 3.92 4.52 -6.50
N PHE A 108 4.25 3.22 -6.56
CA PHE A 108 4.87 2.48 -5.47
C PHE A 108 5.60 1.24 -6.00
N CYS A 109 6.57 0.73 -5.24
CA CYS A 109 7.22 -0.55 -5.54
C CYS A 109 6.17 -1.66 -5.60
N ARG A 110 6.30 -2.61 -6.52
CA ARG A 110 5.40 -3.78 -6.56
C ARG A 110 5.39 -4.59 -5.26
N GLN A 111 6.48 -4.53 -4.49
CA GLN A 111 6.59 -5.23 -3.21
C GLN A 111 6.04 -4.44 -2.01
N CYS A 112 5.79 -3.14 -2.17
CA CYS A 112 5.33 -2.25 -1.08
C CYS A 112 3.81 -2.06 -1.11
#